data_AF-A0A924CVY9-F1
#
_entry.id   AF-A0A924CVY9-F1
#
_cell.length_a   1.000
_cell.length_b   1.000
_cell.length_c   1.000
_cell.angle_alpha   90.00
_cell.angle_beta   90.00
_cell.angle_gamma   90.00
#
_symmetry.space_group_name_H-M   'P 1'
#
loop_
_entity.id
_entity.type
_entity.pdbx_description
1 polymer ?
#
loop_
_entity_poly.entity_id
_entity_poly.type
_entity_poly.pdbx_seq_one_letter_code
_entity_poly.pdbx_strand_id
1 'polypeptide(L)'
;DTLFHPLTTDVLIEQRVAALVGRAYRRQLWFFFVDRERRQRPLLIPFSDPPNHPDDSVPDLARVMKHALHTQEAESLIIVLERYADAVFSAGDKAWARRLTREFAALQVPVLGFLVSHRRGVRWLTKDDYEFETVVT
;
A
#
# COMPACT_ATOMS: atom_id res chain seq x y z
N ASP A 1 17.20 -14.50 6.88
CA ASP A 1 17.00 -13.49 5.83
C ASP A 1 15.60 -13.61 5.27
N THR A 2 14.71 -12.67 5.60
CA THR A 2 13.27 -12.70 5.24
C THR A 2 12.98 -12.08 3.87
N LEU A 3 14.00 -11.52 3.19
CA LEU A 3 13.85 -10.78 1.92
C LEU A 3 13.50 -11.66 0.70
N PHE A 4 13.57 -12.99 0.84
CA PHE A 4 13.19 -13.94 -0.22
C PHE A 4 12.01 -14.85 0.17
N HIS A 5 11.49 -14.69 1.38
CA HIS A 5 10.38 -15.52 1.85
C HIS A 5 9.07 -15.12 1.16
N PRO A 6 8.24 -16.10 0.75
CA PRO A 6 6.87 -15.85 0.35
C PRO A 6 6.09 -15.10 1.42
N LEU A 7 5.35 -14.08 1.02
CA LEU A 7 4.59 -13.17 1.88
C LEU A 7 3.23 -13.76 2.25
N THR A 8 3.22 -14.95 2.84
CA THR A 8 1.98 -15.72 3.07
C THR A 8 1.13 -15.23 4.25
N THR A 9 1.69 -14.39 5.12
CA THR A 9 1.03 -13.86 6.32
C THR A 9 1.20 -12.34 6.43
N ASP A 10 0.31 -11.70 7.18
CA ASP A 10 0.35 -10.26 7.42
C ASP A 10 1.64 -9.82 8.14
N VAL A 11 2.16 -10.67 9.02
CA VAL A 11 3.43 -10.46 9.73
C VAL A 11 4.60 -10.42 8.75
N LEU A 12 4.64 -11.34 7.77
CA LEU A 12 5.71 -11.36 6.77
C LEU A 12 5.64 -10.15 5.83
N ILE A 13 4.44 -9.71 5.47
CA ILE A 13 4.22 -8.48 4.69
C ILE A 13 4.71 -7.27 5.48
N GLU A 14 4.31 -7.11 6.75
CA GLU A 14 4.72 -5.99 7.59
C GLU A 14 6.24 -5.95 7.77
N GLN A 15 6.86 -7.10 8.06
CA GLN A 15 8.32 -7.21 8.15
C GLN A 15 9.02 -6.84 6.85
N ARG A 16 8.47 -7.25 5.69
CA ARG A 16 9.01 -6.89 4.39
C ARG A 16 8.95 -5.39 4.15
N VAL A 17 7.81 -4.77 4.42
CA VAL A 17 7.63 -3.32 4.25
C VAL A 17 8.52 -2.56 5.21
N ALA A 18 8.64 -3.00 6.46
CA ALA A 18 9.54 -2.40 7.44
C ALA A 18 11.02 -2.52 7.03
N ALA A 19 11.42 -3.59 6.33
CA ALA A 19 12.78 -3.74 5.83
C ALA A 19 13.09 -2.86 4.61
N LEU A 20 12.12 -2.64 3.71
CA LEU A 20 12.33 -1.93 2.45
C LEU A 20 11.98 -0.44 2.49
N VAL A 21 10.88 -0.07 3.17
CA VAL A 21 10.45 1.32 3.33
C VAL A 21 10.93 1.88 4.66
N GLY A 22 10.93 1.07 5.71
CA GLY A 22 11.37 1.50 7.03
C GLY A 22 10.41 2.51 7.68
N ARG A 23 10.96 3.29 8.61
CA ARG A 23 10.25 4.41 9.23
C ARG A 23 10.13 5.53 8.21
N ALA A 24 9.00 6.22 8.23
CA ALA A 24 8.76 7.29 7.29
C ALA A 24 9.82 8.38 7.41
N TYR A 25 10.16 8.97 6.27
CA TYR A 25 10.99 10.15 6.15
C TYR A 25 10.26 11.25 5.36
N ARG A 26 9.45 10.88 4.36
CA ARG A 26 8.69 11.81 3.52
C ARG A 26 7.30 11.28 3.19
N ARG A 27 6.52 12.06 2.43
CA ARG A 27 5.21 11.63 1.96
C ARG A 27 5.34 10.92 0.62
N GLN A 28 4.94 9.66 0.56
CA GLN A 28 5.11 8.86 -0.64
C GLN A 28 4.15 7.66 -0.67
N LEU A 29 3.72 7.22 -1.85
CA LEU A 29 3.13 5.90 -2.03
C LEU A 29 4.18 4.92 -2.55
N TRP A 30 4.16 3.69 -2.05
CA TRP A 30 4.97 2.59 -2.55
C TRP A 30 4.09 1.46 -3.06
N PHE A 31 4.47 0.87 -4.19
CA PHE A 31 3.81 -0.28 -4.78
C PHE A 31 4.79 -1.46 -4.86
N PHE A 32 4.41 -2.54 -4.18
CA PHE A 32 5.15 -3.79 -4.18
C PHE A 32 4.37 -4.78 -5.03
N PHE A 33 5.05 -5.41 -5.98
CA PHE A 33 4.44 -6.38 -6.89
C PHE A 33 4.70 -7.79 -6.38
N VAL A 34 3.66 -8.61 -6.31
CA VAL A 34 3.73 -9.96 -5.72
C VAL A 34 3.19 -10.98 -6.71
N ASP A 35 3.98 -12.01 -7.00
CA ASP A 35 3.62 -13.09 -7.91
C ASP A 35 2.65 -14.12 -7.28
N ARG A 36 2.28 -15.10 -8.09
CA ARG A 36 1.36 -16.17 -7.73
C ARG A 36 1.84 -16.99 -6.53
N GLU A 37 3.14 -17.19 -6.39
CA GLU A 37 3.75 -17.92 -5.28
C GLU A 37 3.96 -17.04 -4.04
N ARG A 38 3.35 -15.85 -4.01
CA ARG A 38 3.42 -14.86 -2.94
C ARG A 38 4.83 -14.29 -2.76
N ARG A 39 5.70 -14.33 -3.77
CA ARG A 39 7.03 -13.71 -3.72
C ARG A 39 6.99 -12.31 -4.29
N GLN A 40 7.68 -11.40 -3.60
CA GLN A 40 7.82 -10.03 -4.09
C GLN A 40 8.75 -10.00 -5.31
N ARG A 41 8.33 -9.32 -6.39
CA ARG A 41 9.16 -9.00 -7.54
C ARG A 41 10.15 -7.87 -7.18
N PRO A 42 11.32 -7.78 -7.85
CA PRO A 42 12.32 -6.76 -7.53
C PRO A 42 11.87 -5.33 -7.76
N LEU A 43 10.90 -5.10 -8.65
CA LEU A 43 10.38 -3.76 -8.93
C LEU A 43 9.67 -3.18 -7.70
N LEU A 44 10.12 -2.00 -7.29
CA LEU A 44 9.52 -1.18 -6.26
C LEU A 44 9.29 0.21 -6.84
N ILE A 45 8.03 0.63 -6.98
CA ILE A 45 7.70 1.94 -7.57
C ILE A 45 7.39 2.96 -6.47
N PRO A 46 8.19 4.03 -6.35
CA PRO A 46 7.84 5.20 -5.56
C PRO A 46 6.93 6.15 -6.35
N PHE A 47 5.82 6.61 -5.74
CA PHE A 47 5.04 7.75 -6.21
C PHE A 47 5.18 8.89 -5.20
N SER A 48 5.99 9.88 -5.57
CA SER A 48 6.44 10.97 -4.70
C SER A 48 5.38 12.04 -4.51
N ASP A 49 5.36 12.62 -3.30
CA ASP A 49 4.55 13.78 -2.93
C ASP A 49 3.07 13.68 -3.31
N PRO A 50 2.37 12.56 -2.99
CA PRO A 50 0.93 12.49 -3.21
C PRO A 50 0.21 13.57 -2.41
N PRO A 51 -0.86 14.18 -2.95
CA PRO A 51 -1.66 15.15 -2.20
C PRO A 51 -2.19 14.55 -0.89
N ASN A 52 -2.58 15.42 0.05
CA ASN A 52 -3.10 14.99 1.36
C ASN A 52 -4.32 14.06 1.24
N HIS A 53 -5.13 14.28 0.20
CA HIS A 53 -6.27 13.45 -0.18
C HIS A 53 -6.10 12.99 -1.62
N PRO A 54 -6.64 11.80 -1.99
CA PRO A 54 -6.64 11.36 -3.38
C PRO A 54 -7.46 12.32 -4.25
N ASP A 55 -6.93 12.66 -5.41
CA ASP A 55 -7.60 13.48 -6.42
C ASP A 55 -8.09 12.63 -7.61
N ASP A 56 -8.41 13.26 -8.73
CA ASP A 56 -8.93 12.59 -9.91
C ASP A 56 -7.87 11.89 -10.76
N SER A 57 -6.58 11.97 -10.38
CA SER A 57 -5.50 11.25 -11.06
C SER A 57 -5.39 9.78 -10.64
N VAL A 58 -6.03 9.38 -9.54
CA VAL A 58 -5.90 8.04 -8.97
C VAL A 58 -6.32 6.90 -9.92
N PRO A 59 -7.37 7.03 -10.74
CA PRO A 59 -7.71 6.02 -11.75
C PRO A 59 -6.59 5.81 -12.79
N ASP A 60 -5.91 6.89 -13.20
CA ASP A 60 -4.74 6.79 -14.10
C ASP A 60 -3.57 6.08 -13.42
N LEU A 61 -3.27 6.45 -12.18
CA LEU A 61 -2.24 5.77 -11.38
C LEU A 61 -2.53 4.26 -11.27
N ALA A 62 -3.78 3.87 -11.00
CA ALA A 62 -4.18 2.47 -10.90
C ALA A 62 -4.01 1.73 -12.24
N ARG A 63 -4.33 2.37 -13.38
CA ARG A 63 -4.09 1.80 -14.72
C ARG A 63 -2.60 1.59 -15.00
N VAL A 64 -1.75 2.57 -14.66
CA VAL A 64 -0.29 2.46 -14.83
C VAL A 64 0.26 1.31 -13.97
N MET A 65 -0.18 1.20 -12.71
CA MET A 65 0.24 0.11 -11.82
C MET A 65 -0.24 -1.26 -12.30
N LYS A 66 -1.45 -1.35 -12.87
CA LYS A 66 -1.92 -2.60 -13.51
C LYS A 66 -1.03 -2.99 -14.69
N HIS A 67 -0.64 -2.04 -15.53
CA HIS A 67 0.28 -2.32 -16.62
C HIS A 67 1.63 -2.84 -16.09
N ALA A 68 2.20 -2.17 -15.08
CA ALA A 68 3.43 -2.61 -14.43
C ALA A 68 3.29 -4.01 -13.82
N LEU A 69 2.15 -4.33 -13.20
CA LEU A 69 1.87 -5.65 -12.63
C LEU A 69 1.94 -6.75 -13.71
N HIS A 70 1.35 -6.52 -14.89
CA HIS A 70 1.47 -7.44 -16.02
C HIS A 70 2.92 -7.58 -16.51
N THR A 71 3.66 -6.48 -16.66
CA THR A 71 5.07 -6.52 -17.09
C THR A 71 5.98 -7.24 -16.09
N GLN A 72 5.64 -7.23 -14.81
CA GLN A 72 6.41 -7.90 -13.76
C GLN A 72 6.03 -9.36 -13.54
N GLU A 73 5.05 -9.88 -14.29
CA GLU A 73 4.44 -11.21 -14.04
C GLU A 73 3.96 -11.34 -12.59
N ALA A 74 3.43 -10.25 -12.04
CA ALA A 74 2.82 -10.23 -10.72
C ALA A 74 1.32 -10.46 -10.81
N GLU A 75 0.73 -10.91 -9.70
CA GLU A 75 -0.71 -11.20 -9.59
C GLU A 75 -1.40 -10.25 -8.61
N SER A 76 -0.64 -9.55 -7.77
CA SER A 76 -1.20 -8.72 -6.71
C SER A 76 -0.25 -7.61 -6.27
N LEU A 77 -0.81 -6.66 -5.51
CA LEU A 77 -0.09 -5.51 -4.97
C LEU A 77 -0.11 -5.47 -3.44
N ILE A 78 0.95 -4.94 -2.85
CA ILE A 78 0.92 -4.34 -1.51
C ILE A 78 1.18 -2.85 -1.69
N ILE A 79 0.39 -2.03 -1.01
CA ILE A 79 0.46 -0.57 -1.10
C ILE A 79 0.88 0.00 0.24
N VAL A 80 1.82 0.94 0.25
CA VAL A 80 2.28 1.61 1.47
C VAL A 80 2.17 3.10 1.32
N LEU A 81 1.46 3.77 2.23
CA LEU A 81 1.50 5.22 2.38
C LEU A 81 2.58 5.57 3.41
N GLU A 82 3.68 6.11 2.94
CA GLU A 82 4.71 6.72 3.78
C GLU A 82 4.30 8.15 4.13
N ARG A 83 4.38 8.50 5.42
CA ARG A 83 4.25 9.88 5.89
C ARG A 83 4.93 10.09 7.24
N TYR A 84 5.66 11.19 7.40
CA TYR A 84 6.28 11.54 8.67
C TYR A 84 5.28 12.07 9.70
N ALA A 85 4.48 11.18 10.27
CA ALA A 85 3.49 11.47 11.31
C ALA A 85 3.35 10.27 12.26
N ASP A 86 2.42 10.36 13.21
CA ASP A 86 2.16 9.32 14.21
C ASP A 86 1.47 8.07 13.64
N ALA A 87 1.36 7.03 14.47
CA ALA A 87 0.70 5.77 14.11
C ALA A 87 -0.83 5.88 13.96
N VAL A 88 -1.42 7.00 14.39
CA VAL A 88 -2.86 7.26 14.26
C VAL A 88 -3.19 7.62 12.80
N PHE A 89 -4.21 6.98 12.23
CA PHE A 89 -4.62 7.23 10.86
C PHE A 89 -5.43 8.51 10.72
N SER A 90 -5.01 9.38 9.81
CA SER A 90 -5.73 10.59 9.44
C SER A 90 -6.89 10.26 8.49
N ALA A 91 -7.81 11.21 8.33
CA ALA A 91 -8.85 11.13 7.29
C ALA A 91 -8.25 10.99 5.88
N GLY A 92 -7.10 11.62 5.62
CA GLY A 92 -6.37 11.51 4.36
C GLY A 92 -5.86 10.09 4.09
N ASP A 93 -5.30 9.42 5.11
CA ASP A 93 -4.81 8.03 4.97
C ASP A 93 -5.96 7.09 4.61
N LYS A 94 -7.07 7.21 5.34
CA LYS A 94 -8.28 6.43 5.11
C LYS A 94 -8.87 6.69 3.73
N ALA A 95 -8.90 7.94 3.29
CA ALA A 95 -9.38 8.33 1.96
C ALA A 95 -8.51 7.71 0.85
N TRP A 96 -7.18 7.75 0.99
CA TRP A 96 -6.25 7.12 0.06
C TRP A 96 -6.43 5.61 -0.04
N ALA A 97 -6.50 4.92 1.10
CA ALA A 97 -6.76 3.48 1.14
C ALA A 97 -8.09 3.13 0.47
N ARG A 98 -9.17 3.83 0.86
CA ARG A 98 -10.51 3.63 0.27
C ARG A 98 -10.52 3.85 -1.24
N ARG A 99 -9.91 4.93 -1.74
CA ARG A 99 -9.87 5.25 -3.17
C ARG A 99 -9.07 4.20 -3.93
N LEU A 100 -7.83 3.92 -3.53
CA LEU A 100 -6.97 2.96 -4.24
C LEU A 100 -7.56 1.55 -4.21
N THR A 101 -8.10 1.09 -3.08
CA THR A 101 -8.78 -0.21 -3.01
C THR A 101 -9.94 -0.29 -4.00
N ARG A 102 -10.76 0.77 -4.13
CA ARG A 102 -11.85 0.82 -5.11
C ARG A 102 -11.36 0.79 -6.55
N GLU A 103 -10.35 1.59 -6.89
CA GLU A 103 -9.84 1.65 -8.27
C GLU A 103 -9.18 0.32 -8.68
N PHE A 104 -8.38 -0.30 -7.81
CA PHE A 104 -7.79 -1.61 -8.09
C PHE A 104 -8.83 -2.72 -8.15
N ALA A 105 -9.87 -2.69 -7.29
CA ALA A 105 -10.97 -3.64 -7.37
C ALA A 105 -11.73 -3.52 -8.69
N ALA A 106 -12.02 -2.31 -9.18
CA ALA A 106 -12.65 -2.08 -10.47
C ALA A 106 -11.81 -2.60 -11.65
N LEU A 107 -10.48 -2.60 -11.48
CA LEU A 107 -9.53 -3.15 -12.45
C LEU A 107 -9.25 -4.65 -12.27
N GLN A 108 -9.90 -5.31 -11.31
CA GLN A 108 -9.68 -6.70 -10.92
C GLN A 108 -8.23 -7.01 -10.52
N VAL A 109 -7.54 -6.04 -9.89
CA VAL A 109 -6.19 -6.21 -9.35
C VAL A 109 -6.29 -6.48 -7.84
N PRO A 110 -5.91 -7.68 -7.37
CA PRO A 110 -5.88 -7.98 -5.95
C PRO A 110 -4.88 -7.09 -5.19
N VAL A 111 -5.35 -6.48 -4.09
CA VAL A 111 -4.50 -5.78 -3.12
C VAL A 111 -4.40 -6.64 -1.87
N LEU A 112 -3.21 -7.18 -1.61
CA LEU A 112 -2.92 -8.02 -0.45
C LEU A 112 -2.92 -7.23 0.85
N GLY A 113 -2.60 -5.94 0.78
CA GLY A 113 -2.55 -5.11 1.96
C GLY A 113 -2.31 -3.64 1.69
N PHE A 114 -2.82 -2.82 2.61
CA PHE A 114 -2.52 -1.41 2.72
C PHE A 114 -1.82 -1.16 4.06
N LEU A 115 -0.65 -0.55 4.02
CA LEU A 115 0.13 -0.24 5.21
C LEU A 115 0.45 1.25 5.24
N VAL A 116 0.69 1.76 6.44
CA VAL A 116 1.22 3.11 6.64
C VAL A 116 2.61 2.99 7.25
N SER A 117 3.60 3.56 6.57
CA SER A 117 4.88 3.86 7.21
C SER A 117 4.77 5.21 7.91
N HIS A 118 5.14 5.23 9.19
CA HIS A 118 5.04 6.37 10.09
C HIS A 118 6.35 6.54 10.88
N ARG A 119 6.45 7.58 11.71
CA ARG A 119 7.73 7.95 12.37
C ARG A 119 8.32 6.89 13.32
N ARG A 120 7.53 5.87 13.71
CA ARG A 120 7.95 4.82 14.65
C ARG A 120 8.08 3.43 14.00
N GLY A 121 7.60 3.25 12.77
CA GLY A 121 7.58 1.95 12.11
C GLY A 121 6.54 1.88 11.00
N VAL A 122 6.04 0.67 10.76
CA VAL A 122 5.01 0.38 9.76
C VAL A 122 3.85 -0.27 10.49
N ARG A 123 2.62 0.01 10.04
CA ARG A 123 1.41 -0.62 10.58
C ARG A 123 0.39 -0.86 9.46
N TRP A 124 -0.36 -1.95 9.59
CA TRP A 124 -1.54 -2.23 8.78
C TRP A 124 -2.63 -1.18 8.91
N LEU A 125 -3.17 -0.73 7.77
CA LEU A 125 -4.40 0.03 7.65
C LEU A 125 -5.46 -0.91 7.05
N THR A 126 -6.26 -1.54 7.91
CA THR A 126 -7.19 -2.61 7.49
C THR A 126 -8.49 -2.00 6.99
N LYS A 127 -9.33 -2.80 6.32
CA LYS A 127 -10.65 -2.37 5.85
C LYS A 127 -11.49 -1.75 6.96
N ASP A 128 -11.47 -2.32 8.16
CA ASP A 128 -12.24 -1.80 9.29
C ASP A 128 -11.82 -0.38 9.69
N ASP A 129 -10.55 0.00 9.43
CA ASP A 129 -10.07 1.35 9.72
C ASP A 129 -10.63 2.42 8.76
N TYR A 130 -11.00 2.06 7.52
CA TYR A 130 -11.35 3.02 6.45
C TYR A 130 -12.68 2.78 5.73
N GLU A 131 -13.33 1.64 5.89
CA GLU A 131 -14.64 1.35 5.29
C GLU A 131 -15.80 1.81 6.19
N PHE A 132 -15.61 1.80 7.52
CA PHE A 132 -16.61 2.26 8.47
C PHE A 132 -16.22 3.61 9.06
N GLU A 133 -17.15 4.57 9.07
CA GLU A 133 -16.99 5.75 9.91
C GLU A 133 -17.16 5.31 11.37
N THR A 134 -16.15 5.58 12.20
CA THR A 134 -16.31 5.47 13.64
C THR A 134 -17.30 6.55 14.06
N VAL A 135 -18.57 6.18 14.20
CA VAL A 135 -19.57 7.02 14.86
C VAL A 135 -19.13 7.11 16.32
N VAL A 136 -18.48 8.22 16.68
CA VAL A 136 -18.25 8.56 18.09
C VAL A 136 -19.51 9.25 18.56
N THR A 137 -20.31 8.53 19.35
CA THR A 137 -21.47 9.05 20.08
C THR A 137 -21.03 9.96 21.23
#